data_AF-A0A554IPR0-F1
#
_entry.id   AF-A0A554IPR0-F1
#
_cell.length_a   1.000
_cell.length_b   1.000
_cell.length_c   1.000
_cell.angle_alpha   90.00
_cell.angle_beta   90.00
_cell.angle_gamma   90.00
#
_symmetry.space_group_name_H-M   'P 1'
#
loop_
_entity.id
_entity.type
_entity.pdbx_description
1 polymer ?
#
loop_
_entity_poly.entity_id
_entity_poly.type
_entity_poly.pdbx_seq_one_letter_code
_entity_poly.pdbx_strand_id
1 'polypeptide(L)'
;MHIRYVAHWLSVALGLLLGSSVPPAYGAVYNGQGLRAGIDAARGILSPSRPLRTIVVGILRTVLNFMALAATIAIIVAGIYLIAGNGSDESKTKAKSIIIYTIVGLIIILVARVIVHFVITTVQT
;
A
#
# COMPACT_ATOMS: atom_id res chain seq x y z
N MET A 1 2.05 17.65 -69.95
CA MET A 1 1.77 18.60 -68.85
C MET A 1 1.73 17.94 -67.44
N HIS A 2 2.22 16.69 -67.24
CA HIS A 2 1.99 15.91 -66.00
C HIS A 2 3.15 15.87 -64.98
N ILE A 3 4.38 16.22 -65.38
CA ILE A 3 5.58 16.06 -64.52
C ILE A 3 5.61 17.07 -63.36
N ARG A 4 4.98 18.25 -63.52
CA ARG A 4 4.93 19.31 -62.50
C ARG A 4 4.13 18.92 -61.26
N TYR A 5 3.12 18.06 -61.41
CA TYR A 5 2.31 17.57 -60.29
C TYR A 5 3.08 16.56 -59.45
N VAL A 6 3.79 15.62 -60.08
CA VAL A 6 4.59 14.61 -59.38
C VAL A 6 5.74 15.23 -58.60
N ALA A 7 6.39 16.26 -59.16
CA ALA A 7 7.48 16.97 -58.49
C ALA A 7 7.00 17.71 -57.22
N HIS A 8 5.83 18.35 -57.26
CA HIS A 8 5.30 19.06 -56.08
C HIS A 8 4.92 18.09 -54.96
N TRP A 9 4.28 16.96 -55.30
CA TRP A 9 3.96 15.92 -54.32
C TRP A 9 5.22 15.23 -53.75
N LEU A 10 6.27 15.07 -54.55
CA LEU A 10 7.54 14.51 -54.09
C LEU A 10 8.27 15.43 -53.10
N SER A 11 8.27 16.74 -53.35
CA SER A 11 8.87 17.72 -52.42
C SER A 11 8.10 17.81 -51.11
N VAL A 12 6.76 17.71 -51.13
CA VAL A 12 5.94 17.68 -49.91
C VAL A 12 6.20 16.39 -49.12
N ALA A 13 6.28 15.24 -49.80
CA ALA A 13 6.61 13.97 -49.15
C ALA A 13 8.03 13.98 -48.54
N LEU A 14 9.01 14.56 -49.24
CA LEU A 14 10.39 14.65 -48.76
C LEU A 14 10.54 15.65 -47.60
N GLY A 15 9.82 16.77 -47.63
CA GLY A 15 9.79 17.74 -46.55
C GLY A 15 9.15 17.21 -45.26
N LEU A 16 8.12 16.37 -45.38
CA LEU A 16 7.49 15.72 -44.23
C LEU A 16 8.41 14.68 -43.56
N LEU A 17 9.24 13.99 -44.36
CA LEU A 17 10.19 13.00 -43.86
C LEU A 17 11.38 13.61 -43.11
N LEU A 18 11.78 14.84 -43.44
CA LEU A 18 12.88 15.55 -42.77
C LEU A 18 12.43 16.50 -41.66
N GLY A 19 11.13 16.81 -41.57
CA GLY A 19 10.59 17.84 -40.69
C GLY A 19 10.17 17.39 -39.28
N SER A 20 10.17 16.10 -38.97
CA SER A 20 9.61 15.61 -37.70
C SER A 20 10.60 14.76 -36.90
N SER A 21 11.44 15.40 -36.10
CA SER A 21 11.74 14.97 -34.72
C SER A 21 12.75 15.89 -34.07
N VAL A 22 12.28 17.05 -33.60
CA VAL A 22 12.85 17.60 -32.37
C VAL A 22 12.17 16.82 -31.25
N PRO A 23 12.84 15.90 -30.54
CA PRO A 23 12.24 15.25 -29.40
C PRO A 23 11.87 16.35 -28.41
N PRO A 24 10.64 16.40 -27.87
CA PRO A 24 10.35 17.29 -26.77
C PRO A 24 11.35 16.94 -25.66
N ALA A 25 12.25 17.88 -25.37
CA ALA A 25 13.11 17.78 -24.21
C ALA A 25 12.17 17.85 -23.00
N TYR A 26 11.81 16.69 -22.46
CA TYR A 26 11.18 16.62 -21.16
C TYR A 26 12.21 17.20 -20.19
N GLY A 27 12.04 18.47 -19.80
CA GLY A 27 12.81 19.04 -18.72
C GLY A 27 12.70 18.10 -17.53
N ALA A 28 13.83 17.79 -16.89
CA ALA A 28 13.84 16.92 -15.72
C ALA A 28 12.97 17.56 -14.62
N VAL A 29 11.71 17.12 -14.52
CA VAL A 29 10.86 17.46 -13.39
C VAL A 29 11.45 16.70 -12.21
N TYR A 30 12.05 17.43 -11.28
CA TYR A 30 12.56 16.86 -10.04
C TYR A 30 11.38 16.29 -9.24
N ASN A 31 11.17 14.97 -9.34
CA ASN A 31 10.20 14.19 -8.55
C ASN A 31 10.69 13.87 -7.13
N GLY A 32 11.70 14.59 -6.64
CA GLY A 32 12.12 14.50 -5.25
C GLY A 32 11.09 15.16 -4.32
N GLN A 33 11.17 14.79 -3.04
CA GLN A 33 10.21 15.17 -2.01
C GLN A 33 10.06 16.71 -1.80
N GLY A 34 11.00 17.51 -2.32
CA GLY A 34 10.91 18.96 -2.46
C GLY A 34 10.76 19.73 -1.14
N LEU A 35 10.47 21.03 -1.24
CA LEU A 35 10.20 21.90 -0.09
C LEU A 35 8.99 21.41 0.74
N ARG A 36 8.04 20.72 0.09
CA ARG A 36 6.86 20.14 0.74
C ARG A 36 7.24 19.12 1.80
N ALA A 37 8.18 18.22 1.51
CA ALA A 37 8.68 17.27 2.49
C ALA A 37 9.44 17.94 3.64
N GLY A 38 10.21 18.99 3.35
CA GLY A 38 10.86 19.80 4.39
C GLY A 38 9.85 20.46 5.33
N ILE A 39 8.76 20.99 4.78
CA ILE A 39 7.66 21.58 5.56
C ILE A 39 6.88 20.50 6.35
N ASP A 40 6.66 19.32 5.79
CA ASP A 40 5.98 18.21 6.48
C ASP A 40 6.82 17.62 7.62
N ALA A 41 8.13 17.49 7.40
CA ALA A 41 9.10 17.12 8.43
C ALA A 41 9.16 18.19 9.54
N ALA A 42 9.26 19.47 9.15
CA ALA A 42 9.24 20.58 10.10
C ALA A 42 7.94 20.58 10.92
N ARG A 43 6.77 20.46 10.29
CA ARG A 43 5.45 20.34 10.94
C ARG A 43 5.31 19.15 11.89
N GLY A 44 6.11 18.11 11.71
CA GLY A 44 6.23 16.98 12.63
C GLY A 44 6.99 17.32 13.91
N ILE A 45 7.97 18.24 13.82
CA ILE A 45 8.81 18.71 14.94
C ILE A 45 8.09 19.78 15.78
N LEU A 46 7.32 20.67 15.16
CA LEU A 46 6.63 21.78 15.86
C LEU A 46 5.36 21.35 16.62
N SER A 47 4.87 20.12 16.44
CA SER A 47 3.61 19.66 17.02
C SER A 47 3.88 18.58 18.07
N PRO A 48 3.87 18.91 19.38
CA PRO A 48 4.16 17.96 20.45
C PRO A 48 3.24 16.72 20.47
N SER A 49 2.05 16.83 19.88
CA SER A 49 1.04 15.76 19.80
C SER A 49 1.22 14.82 18.59
N ARG A 50 2.03 15.20 17.59
CA ARG A 50 2.37 14.36 16.42
C ARG A 50 3.37 13.24 16.69
N PRO A 51 4.45 13.39 17.48
CA PRO A 51 5.41 12.31 17.68
C PRO A 51 4.76 11.08 18.32
N LEU A 52 3.91 11.27 19.35
CA LEU A 52 3.17 10.17 19.97
C LEU A 52 2.24 9.46 18.99
N ARG A 53 1.54 10.22 18.13
CA ARG A 53 0.68 9.67 17.09
C ARG A 53 1.47 8.84 16.07
N THR A 54 2.58 9.35 15.57
CA THR A 54 3.41 8.66 14.58
C THR A 54 4.00 7.39 15.17
N ILE A 55 4.44 7.43 16.44
CA ILE A 55 4.95 6.26 17.16
C ILE A 55 3.85 5.21 17.34
N VAL A 56 2.68 5.60 17.86
CA VAL A 56 1.56 4.67 18.11
C VAL A 56 1.04 4.05 16.81
N VAL A 57 0.82 4.86 15.77
CA VAL A 57 0.37 4.35 14.46
C VAL A 57 1.44 3.49 13.80
N GLY A 58 2.71 3.82 13.96
CA GLY A 58 3.84 3.02 13.50
C GLY A 58 3.86 1.64 14.15
N ILE A 59 3.78 1.59 15.49
CA ILE A 59 3.73 0.34 16.26
C ILE A 59 2.51 -0.49 15.84
N LEU A 60 1.32 0.12 15.75
CA LEU A 60 0.11 -0.58 15.33
C LEU A 60 0.25 -1.20 13.94
N ARG A 61 0.79 -0.47 12.96
CA ARG A 61 1.00 -0.99 11.61
C ARG A 61 1.96 -2.18 11.59
N THR A 62 3.06 -2.09 12.34
CA THR A 62 4.02 -3.18 12.47
C THR A 62 3.36 -4.40 13.11
N VAL A 63 2.70 -4.24 14.26
CA VAL A 63 2.03 -5.33 14.97
C VAL A 63 0.92 -5.96 14.12
N LEU A 64 0.12 -5.15 13.42
CA LEU A 64 -0.93 -5.61 12.51
C LEU A 64 -0.37 -6.51 11.40
N ASN A 65 0.72 -6.10 10.76
CA ASN A 65 1.34 -6.89 9.68
C ASN A 65 1.91 -8.22 10.20
N PHE A 66 2.59 -8.20 11.35
CA PHE A 66 3.09 -9.44 11.97
C PHE A 66 1.96 -10.36 12.42
N MET A 67 0.89 -9.81 12.99
CA MET A 67 -0.26 -10.58 13.44
C MET A 67 -1.06 -11.19 12.29
N ALA A 68 -1.21 -10.49 11.16
CA ALA A 68 -1.86 -11.05 9.97
C ALA A 68 -1.11 -12.30 9.47
N LEU A 69 0.22 -12.26 9.48
CA LEU A 69 1.05 -13.42 9.13
C LEU A 69 0.89 -14.56 10.15
N ALA A 70 0.97 -14.24 11.44
CA ALA A 70 0.80 -15.24 12.51
C ALA A 70 -0.59 -15.91 12.46
N ALA A 71 -1.65 -15.13 12.24
CA ALA A 71 -3.01 -15.63 12.11
C ALA A 71 -3.16 -16.56 10.91
N THR A 72 -2.52 -16.22 9.78
CA THR A 72 -2.51 -17.08 8.59
C THR A 72 -1.87 -18.44 8.90
N ILE A 73 -0.73 -18.45 9.58
CA ILE A 73 -0.05 -19.68 10.00
C ILE A 73 -0.93 -20.50 10.96
N ALA A 74 -1.56 -19.85 11.95
CA ALA A 74 -2.44 -20.53 12.91
C ALA A 74 -3.64 -21.20 12.22
N ILE A 75 -4.24 -20.57 11.21
CA ILE A 75 -5.33 -21.14 10.41
C ILE A 75 -4.83 -22.36 9.62
N ILE A 76 -3.64 -22.29 9.01
CA ILE A 76 -3.03 -23.41 8.29
C ILE A 76 -2.80 -24.59 9.24
N VAL A 77 -2.24 -24.35 10.42
CA VAL A 77 -2.00 -25.39 11.43
C VAL A 77 -3.32 -26.03 11.88
N ALA A 78 -4.35 -25.23 12.14
CA ALA A 78 -5.67 -25.75 12.49
C ALA A 78 -6.28 -26.60 11.37
N GLY A 79 -6.12 -26.18 10.12
CA GLY A 79 -6.59 -26.93 8.95
C GLY A 79 -5.88 -28.28 8.80
N ILE A 80 -4.55 -28.29 8.92
CA ILE A 80 -3.77 -29.54 8.88
C ILE A 80 -4.16 -30.46 10.04
N TYR A 81 -4.35 -29.92 11.24
CA TYR A 81 -4.75 -30.69 12.41
C TYR A 81 -6.13 -31.36 12.25
N LEU A 82 -7.08 -30.67 11.60
CA LEU A 82 -8.39 -31.22 11.28
C LEU A 82 -8.31 -32.42 10.32
N ILE A 83 -7.44 -32.33 9.31
CA ILE A 83 -7.28 -33.36 8.28
C ILE A 83 -6.47 -34.55 8.81
N ALA A 84 -5.34 -34.28 9.49
CA ALA A 84 -4.44 -35.29 10.02
C ALA A 84 -5.07 -36.14 11.15
N GLY A 85 -6.05 -35.58 11.86
CA GLY A 85 -6.74 -36.25 12.96
C GLY A 85 -7.77 -37.32 12.55
N ASN A 86 -7.92 -37.63 11.27
CA ASN A 86 -8.88 -38.61 10.74
C ASN A 86 -10.33 -38.43 11.23
N GLY A 87 -10.70 -37.22 11.64
CA GLY A 87 -12.03 -36.91 12.12
C GLY A 87 -12.37 -37.39 13.54
N SER A 88 -11.37 -37.79 14.35
CA SER A 88 -11.58 -38.04 15.78
C SER A 88 -12.10 -36.77 16.48
N ASP A 89 -12.99 -36.93 17.46
CA ASP A 89 -13.62 -35.79 18.13
C ASP A 89 -12.59 -34.91 18.88
N GLU A 90 -11.50 -35.51 19.36
CA GLU A 90 -10.38 -34.77 19.95
C GLU A 90 -9.74 -33.83 18.92
N SER A 91 -9.47 -34.32 17.71
CA SER A 91 -8.81 -33.54 16.66
C SER A 91 -9.65 -32.35 16.20
N LYS A 92 -10.95 -32.60 16.02
CA LYS A 92 -11.93 -31.55 15.70
C LYS A 92 -12.02 -30.50 16.81
N THR A 93 -12.01 -30.93 18.07
CA THR A 93 -12.11 -30.04 19.22
C THR A 93 -10.88 -29.13 19.31
N LYS A 94 -9.66 -29.66 19.19
CA LYS A 94 -8.45 -28.81 19.23
C LYS A 94 -8.36 -27.86 18.04
N ALA A 95 -8.68 -28.32 16.83
CA ALA A 95 -8.70 -27.45 15.65
C ALA A 95 -9.69 -26.28 15.83
N LYS A 96 -10.89 -26.56 16.36
CA LYS A 96 -11.88 -25.51 16.68
C LYS A 96 -11.33 -24.51 17.71
N SER A 97 -10.71 -24.99 18.77
CA SER A 97 -10.13 -24.12 19.79
C SER A 97 -9.07 -23.19 19.19
N ILE A 98 -8.15 -23.71 18.36
CA ILE A 98 -7.13 -22.89 17.68
C ILE A 98 -7.80 -21.80 16.82
N ILE A 99 -8.82 -22.15 16.05
CA ILE A 99 -9.56 -21.20 15.20
C ILE A 99 -10.24 -20.12 16.06
N ILE A 100 -10.92 -20.51 17.14
CA ILE A 100 -11.61 -19.57 18.03
C ILE A 100 -10.61 -18.59 18.66
N TYR A 101 -9.49 -19.08 19.21
CA TYR A 101 -8.47 -18.21 19.78
C TYR A 101 -7.84 -17.27 18.73
N THR A 102 -7.64 -17.75 17.51
CA THR A 102 -7.12 -16.93 16.40
C THR A 102 -8.11 -15.81 16.03
N ILE A 103 -9.41 -16.12 15.95
CA ILE A 103 -10.46 -15.14 15.66
C ILE A 103 -10.56 -14.10 16.77
N VAL A 104 -10.54 -14.52 18.04
CA VAL A 104 -10.58 -13.60 19.18
C VAL A 104 -9.37 -12.65 19.16
N GLY A 105 -8.17 -13.16 18.90
CA GLY A 105 -6.97 -12.32 18.74
C GLY A 105 -7.11 -11.29 17.62
N LEU A 106 -7.66 -11.71 16.47
CA LEU A 106 -7.90 -10.81 15.34
C LEU A 106 -8.91 -9.70 15.68
N ILE A 107 -9.99 -10.04 16.38
CA ILE A 107 -11.01 -9.07 16.81
C ILE A 107 -10.41 -8.02 17.74
N ILE A 108 -9.61 -8.43 18.74
CA ILE A 108 -8.97 -7.51 19.68
C ILE A 108 -8.13 -6.47 18.94
N ILE A 109 -7.36 -6.90 17.95
CA ILE A 109 -6.49 -6.03 17.15
C ILE A 109 -7.31 -5.05 16.31
N LEU A 110 -8.42 -5.51 15.72
CA LEU A 110 -9.33 -4.63 14.96
C LEU A 110 -9.95 -3.56 15.85
N VAL A 111 -10.40 -3.94 17.05
CA VAL A 111 -10.97 -3.02 18.04
C VAL A 111 -9.93 -2.01 18.52
N ALA A 112 -8.69 -2.45 18.80
CA ALA A 112 -7.60 -1.56 19.21
C ALA A 112 -7.35 -0.46 18.17
N ARG A 113 -7.38 -0.79 16.88
CA ARG A 113 -7.23 0.19 15.80
C ARG A 113 -8.34 1.25 15.81
N VAL A 114 -9.59 0.84 16.03
CA VAL A 114 -10.76 1.73 16.09
C VAL A 114 -10.65 2.67 17.28
N ILE A 115 -10.34 2.14 18.46
CA ILE A 115 -10.20 2.94 19.70
C ILE A 115 -9.09 3.98 19.54
N VAL A 116 -7.92 3.59 19.02
CA VAL A 116 -6.81 4.51 18.82
C VAL A 116 -7.19 5.63 17.85
N HIS A 117 -7.86 5.30 16.75
CA HIS A 117 -8.35 6.30 15.80
C HIS A 117 -9.38 7.26 16.43
N PHE A 118 -10.25 6.74 17.30
CA PHE A 118 -11.23 7.53 18.03
C PHE A 118 -10.59 8.52 19.01
N VAL A 119 -9.63 8.07 19.81
CA VAL A 119 -8.88 8.96 20.73
C VAL A 119 -8.14 10.05 19.93
N ILE A 120 -7.52 9.66 18.82
CA ILE A 120 -6.77 10.54 17.94
C ILE A 120 -7.61 11.67 17.32
N THR A 121 -8.86 11.38 16.98
CA THR A 121 -9.79 12.33 16.35
C THR A 121 -10.45 13.24 17.38
N THR A 122 -10.80 12.69 18.55
CA THR A 122 -11.46 13.43 19.64
C THR A 122 -10.51 14.42 20.33
N VAL A 123 -9.22 14.09 20.47
CA VAL A 123 -8.23 14.97 21.14
C VAL A 123 -7.78 16.14 20.24
N GLN A 124 -8.16 16.15 18.96
CA GLN A 124 -7.74 17.16 17.97
C GLN A 124 -8.80 18.22 17.66
N THR A 125 -10.03 18.06 18.16
CA THR A 125 -11.06 19.11 18.22
C THR A 125 -10.97 19.83 19.55
#